data_AF-A0A7V2X9N0-F1
#
_entry.id   AF-A0A7V2X9N0-F1
#
_cell.length_a   1.000
_cell.length_b   1.000
_cell.length_c   1.000
_cell.angle_alpha   90.00
_cell.angle_beta   90.00
_cell.angle_gamma   90.00
#
_symmetry.space_group_name_H-M   'P 1'
#
loop_
_entity.id
_entity.type
_entity.pdbx_description
1 polymer ?
#
loop_
_entity_poly.entity_id
_entity_poly.type
_entity_poly.pdbx_seq_one_letter_code
_entity_poly.pdbx_strand_id
1 'polypeptide(L)'
;MQAPGSEDDSPGQGNLQKDGEDEEEAEGPQDGDQADGEPFFSFDQDQPGQEEGKGGGEKTYPAHGQGIEKHDPRGLQGQGLNYATAPIGASHCRAHMGYPEMVGIPKPIDPHETKGKGKLVKFWHEVFSIIDSAGLCIFFAARNLVRPELEIYPDRILDYLNAVTGAEYSMEELMKAGERTLNAERLFLVRAGFSRKDDTLPRRLTHELHTSGPSAGRVVRLEEMKDEYYRERGWDENGIPTDRKLKELGLK
;
A
#
# COMPACT_ATOMS: atom_id res chain seq x y z
N MET A 1 -73.84 -17.97 18.28
CA MET A 1 -72.92 -16.83 18.11
C MET A 1 -72.49 -16.81 16.65
N GLN A 2 -72.67 -15.67 15.98
CA GLN A 2 -72.49 -15.45 14.54
C GLN A 2 -71.02 -15.60 14.08
N ALA A 3 -70.86 -16.04 12.83
CA ALA A 3 -69.63 -16.04 12.01
C ALA A 3 -69.50 -14.69 11.22
N PRO A 4 -68.70 -14.50 10.15
CA PRO A 4 -67.45 -15.10 9.60
C PRO A 4 -66.45 -14.02 9.02
N GLY A 5 -65.44 -14.44 8.23
CA GLY A 5 -64.71 -13.65 7.19
C GLY A 5 -63.21 -14.03 7.11
N SER A 6 -62.61 -14.71 6.11
CA SER A 6 -62.57 -14.56 4.62
C SER A 6 -62.25 -13.12 4.19
N GLU A 7 -61.39 -12.79 3.23
CA GLU A 7 -60.52 -13.49 2.28
C GLU A 7 -59.56 -12.41 1.72
N ASP A 8 -58.62 -12.86 0.90
CA ASP A 8 -57.81 -12.15 -0.10
C ASP A 8 -58.38 -10.81 -0.65
N ASP A 9 -57.54 -9.79 -0.83
CA ASP A 9 -57.91 -8.60 -1.63
C ASP A 9 -56.67 -7.92 -2.27
N SER A 10 -56.52 -8.13 -3.58
CA SER A 10 -56.02 -7.13 -4.53
C SER A 10 -57.22 -6.82 -5.44
N PRO A 11 -57.52 -5.55 -5.82
CA PRO A 11 -56.80 -4.94 -6.96
C PRO A 11 -56.84 -3.38 -7.07
N GLY A 12 -56.03 -2.83 -7.98
CA GLY A 12 -56.56 -2.00 -9.09
C GLY A 12 -56.82 -0.50 -8.92
N GLN A 13 -55.99 0.29 -9.62
CA GLN A 13 -56.31 1.47 -10.46
C GLN A 13 -57.05 2.69 -9.85
N GLY A 14 -56.32 3.81 -9.79
CA GLY A 14 -56.86 5.17 -9.89
C GLY A 14 -55.90 6.01 -10.75
N ASN A 15 -56.42 6.60 -11.82
CA ASN A 15 -55.69 7.26 -12.90
C ASN A 15 -55.88 8.79 -12.85
N LEU A 16 -54.85 9.52 -13.29
CA LEU A 16 -54.85 10.86 -13.90
C LEU A 16 -55.40 12.07 -13.11
N GLN A 17 -54.50 13.00 -12.80
CA GLN A 17 -54.64 14.40 -13.23
C GLN A 17 -53.25 14.99 -13.55
N LYS A 18 -53.22 15.74 -14.66
CA LYS A 18 -52.07 16.31 -15.34
C LYS A 18 -51.85 17.74 -14.86
N ASP A 19 -50.61 18.11 -14.63
CA ASP A 19 -50.04 19.46 -14.78
C ASP A 19 -48.55 19.19 -15.10
N GLY A 20 -47.93 19.49 -16.24
CA GLY A 20 -48.21 20.47 -17.28
C GLY A 20 -47.29 21.67 -17.09
N GLU A 21 -45.99 21.53 -17.34
CA GLU A 21 -45.04 22.65 -17.49
C GLU A 21 -43.75 22.18 -18.20
N ASP A 22 -43.83 22.26 -19.53
CA ASP A 22 -42.86 22.75 -20.51
C ASP A 22 -41.35 22.42 -20.38
N GLU A 23 -40.92 21.53 -21.29
CA GLU A 23 -39.54 21.34 -21.73
C GLU A 23 -39.10 22.53 -22.59
N GLU A 24 -38.04 23.24 -22.20
CA GLU A 24 -37.35 24.22 -23.05
C GLU A 24 -35.99 23.64 -23.46
N GLU A 25 -35.94 23.15 -24.71
CA GLU A 25 -34.71 22.78 -25.41
C GLU A 25 -33.88 24.05 -25.66
N ALA A 26 -32.67 24.10 -25.09
CA ALA A 26 -31.67 25.08 -25.46
C ALA A 26 -30.60 24.41 -26.34
N GLU A 27 -30.70 24.66 -27.65
CA GLU A 27 -29.68 24.35 -28.65
C GLU A 27 -28.36 25.08 -28.33
N GLY A 28 -27.24 24.36 -28.43
CA GLY A 28 -25.90 24.88 -28.15
C GLY A 28 -25.33 25.79 -29.24
N PRO A 29 -24.21 26.48 -28.98
CA PRO A 29 -23.42 27.08 -30.03
C PRO A 29 -22.55 26.00 -30.71
N GLN A 30 -22.75 25.86 -32.02
CA GLN A 30 -21.85 25.16 -32.92
C GLN A 30 -20.59 25.99 -33.10
N ASP A 31 -19.41 25.41 -32.85
CA ASP A 31 -18.18 25.87 -33.48
C ASP A 31 -17.38 24.65 -33.92
N GLY A 32 -16.97 24.71 -35.19
CA GLY A 32 -16.47 23.59 -35.96
C GLY A 32 -15.00 23.26 -35.69
N ASP A 33 -14.70 21.99 -35.98
CA ASP A 33 -13.55 21.58 -36.78
C ASP A 33 -12.14 21.96 -36.28
N GLN A 34 -11.44 21.00 -35.68
CA GLN A 34 -10.32 20.30 -36.33
C GLN A 34 -9.63 19.33 -35.35
N ALA A 35 -9.51 18.08 -35.81
CA ALA A 35 -8.78 17.03 -35.15
C ALA A 35 -7.29 17.20 -35.43
N ASP A 36 -6.54 17.67 -34.44
CA ASP A 36 -5.09 17.56 -34.43
C ASP A 36 -4.69 16.59 -33.31
N GLY A 37 -4.18 15.43 -33.74
CA GLY A 37 -3.79 14.34 -32.88
C GLY A 37 -2.53 14.66 -32.09
N GLU A 38 -2.70 14.90 -30.80
CA GLU A 38 -1.64 14.80 -29.80
C GLU A 38 -1.89 13.53 -28.96
N PRO A 39 -0.89 12.67 -28.74
CA PRO A 39 -1.10 11.45 -27.98
C PRO A 39 -1.47 11.78 -26.53
N PHE A 40 -2.57 11.20 -26.05
CA PHE A 40 -3.12 11.31 -24.68
C PHE A 40 -2.17 10.82 -23.56
N PHE A 41 -0.92 10.50 -23.90
CA PHE A 41 0.13 10.08 -22.98
C PHE A 41 1.44 10.83 -23.28
N SER A 42 1.50 12.13 -22.96
CA SER A 42 2.78 12.77 -22.67
C SER A 42 3.05 12.64 -21.17
N PHE A 43 3.91 11.68 -20.81
CA PHE A 43 4.45 11.61 -19.46
C PHE A 43 5.46 12.76 -19.33
N ASP A 44 4.99 13.92 -18.86
CA ASP A 44 5.85 15.07 -18.61
C ASP A 44 6.73 14.75 -17.39
N GLN A 45 7.96 14.30 -17.64
CA GLN A 45 8.90 13.89 -16.59
C GLN A 45 9.57 15.07 -15.88
N ASP A 46 9.21 16.33 -16.16
CA ASP A 46 9.94 17.50 -15.66
C ASP A 46 9.07 18.60 -15.02
N GLN A 47 7.85 18.30 -14.58
CA GLN A 47 7.05 19.25 -13.77
C GLN A 47 6.94 18.78 -12.31
N PRO A 48 7.90 19.10 -11.42
CA PRO A 48 7.60 19.13 -10.00
C PRO A 48 6.51 20.20 -9.79
N GLY A 49 5.37 19.83 -9.24
CA GLY A 49 4.28 20.76 -8.91
C GLY A 49 4.83 21.97 -8.15
N GLN A 50 4.94 23.11 -8.84
CA GLN A 50 5.33 24.38 -8.26
C GLN A 50 4.09 25.04 -7.68
N GLU A 51 3.66 24.57 -6.51
CA GLU A 51 2.84 25.41 -5.63
C GLU A 51 3.72 25.87 -4.47
N GLU A 52 4.16 27.13 -4.55
CA GLU A 52 4.84 27.83 -3.46
C GLU A 52 3.84 28.08 -2.31
N GLY A 53 3.72 27.11 -1.42
CA GLY A 53 3.17 27.32 -0.09
C GLY A 53 4.07 28.28 0.68
N LYS A 54 3.54 29.42 1.11
CA LYS A 54 4.23 30.43 1.93
C LYS A 54 4.78 29.82 3.21
N GLY A 55 6.06 29.48 3.20
CA GLY A 55 6.81 28.96 4.34
C GLY A 55 7.99 28.14 3.84
N GLY A 56 9.11 28.82 3.53
CA GLY A 56 10.32 28.19 3.00
C GLY A 56 10.77 27.00 3.86
N GLY A 57 10.52 25.80 3.35
CA GLY A 57 10.83 24.52 3.97
C GLY A 57 11.34 23.56 2.90
N GLU A 58 12.36 22.80 3.28
CA GLU A 58 13.08 21.80 2.48
C GLU A 58 12.13 20.89 1.67
N LYS A 59 12.49 20.57 0.42
CA LYS A 59 11.68 19.80 -0.55
C LYS A 59 11.01 18.56 0.11
N THR A 60 9.69 18.48 0.00
CA THR A 60 8.80 17.65 0.83
C THR A 60 8.55 16.21 0.37
N TYR A 61 9.21 15.72 -0.69
CA TYR A 61 8.93 14.39 -1.27
C TYR A 61 10.00 13.28 -1.16
N PRO A 62 10.75 13.12 -0.06
CA PRO A 62 11.52 11.91 0.20
C PRO A 62 10.61 10.74 0.62
N ALA A 63 10.97 9.52 0.20
CA ALA A 63 10.15 8.30 0.06
C ALA A 63 9.53 8.12 -1.35
N HIS A 64 10.42 8.08 -2.35
CA HIS A 64 10.09 7.89 -3.78
C HIS A 64 9.07 8.89 -4.34
N GLY A 65 9.13 10.15 -3.92
CA GLY A 65 8.25 11.19 -4.44
C GLY A 65 6.89 11.31 -3.73
N GLN A 66 6.61 10.48 -2.73
CA GLN A 66 5.34 10.48 -2.00
C GLN A 66 5.41 11.25 -0.69
N GLY A 67 4.28 11.84 -0.29
CA GLY A 67 4.12 12.41 1.05
C GLY A 67 4.01 11.30 2.11
N ILE A 68 4.51 11.56 3.32
CA ILE A 68 4.36 10.62 4.44
C ILE A 68 2.89 10.56 4.85
N GLU A 69 2.36 9.34 4.95
CA GLU A 69 0.99 9.09 5.37
C GLU A 69 0.77 9.22 6.89
N LYS A 70 -0.38 8.75 7.39
CA LYS A 70 -1.00 9.07 8.70
C LYS A 70 -0.17 8.86 9.98
N HIS A 71 0.97 8.17 9.93
CA HIS A 71 1.74 7.81 11.14
C HIS A 71 3.09 8.53 11.17
N ASP A 72 3.42 9.21 12.28
CA ASP A 72 4.77 9.76 12.48
C ASP A 72 5.76 8.61 12.77
N PRO A 73 6.69 8.30 11.85
CA PRO A 73 7.58 7.15 11.99
C PRO A 73 8.62 7.33 13.10
N ARG A 74 8.83 8.55 13.65
CA ARG A 74 9.74 8.74 14.79
C ARG A 74 9.28 7.96 16.02
N GLY A 75 7.98 7.66 16.09
CA GLY A 75 7.40 6.78 17.08
C GLY A 75 7.38 5.29 16.70
N LEU A 76 7.55 4.93 15.42
CA LEU A 76 7.30 3.60 14.86
C LEU A 76 8.43 3.23 13.87
N GLN A 77 9.51 2.63 14.36
CA GLN A 77 10.73 2.43 13.57
C GLN A 77 10.49 1.51 12.37
N GLY A 78 9.76 0.41 12.54
CA GLY A 78 9.40 -0.50 11.44
C GLY A 78 8.55 0.18 10.38
N GLN A 79 7.58 1.00 10.79
CA GLN A 79 6.78 1.81 9.87
C GLN A 79 7.64 2.83 9.10
N GLY A 80 8.64 3.42 9.76
CA GLY A 80 9.63 4.29 9.10
C GLY A 80 10.44 3.56 8.03
N LEU A 81 10.89 2.34 8.31
CA LEU A 81 11.57 1.51 7.31
C LEU A 81 10.65 1.15 6.15
N ASN A 82 9.39 0.78 6.42
CA ASN A 82 8.41 0.50 5.37
C ASN A 82 8.25 1.72 4.44
N TYR A 83 8.01 2.91 5.00
CA TYR A 83 7.87 4.12 4.19
C TYR A 83 9.08 4.41 3.31
N ALA A 84 10.29 4.14 3.80
CA ALA A 84 11.50 4.37 3.03
C ALA A 84 11.74 3.33 1.92
N THR A 85 11.24 2.10 2.07
CA THR A 85 11.67 0.96 1.22
C THR A 85 10.55 0.32 0.41
N ALA A 86 9.29 0.72 0.65
CA ALA A 86 8.14 0.27 -0.12
C ALA A 86 8.27 0.70 -1.59
N PRO A 87 8.05 -0.19 -2.58
CA PRO A 87 8.27 0.16 -3.98
C PRO A 87 7.35 1.24 -4.57
N ILE A 88 6.28 1.59 -3.85
CA ILE A 88 5.27 2.57 -4.25
C ILE A 88 5.44 3.91 -3.51
N GLY A 89 6.56 4.11 -2.80
CA GLY A 89 6.77 5.23 -1.89
C GLY A 89 6.12 5.01 -0.53
N ALA A 90 5.93 6.10 0.24
CA ALA A 90 5.53 6.07 1.64
C ALA A 90 4.12 5.55 1.93
N SER A 91 3.85 4.26 1.68
CA SER A 91 2.57 3.63 1.96
C SER A 91 2.59 2.76 3.23
N HIS A 92 1.69 3.07 4.17
CA HIS A 92 1.49 2.24 5.36
C HIS A 92 0.89 0.89 5.02
N CYS A 93 0.21 0.79 3.88
CA CYS A 93 -0.40 -0.46 3.43
C CYS A 93 0.60 -1.43 2.81
N ARG A 94 1.85 -1.06 2.49
CA ARG A 94 2.77 -2.01 1.85
C ARG A 94 3.36 -3.03 2.85
N ALA A 95 3.63 -2.58 4.07
CA ALA A 95 3.83 -3.43 5.25
C ALA A 95 3.30 -2.67 6.47
N HIS A 96 2.10 -3.02 6.93
CA HIS A 96 1.38 -2.23 7.94
C HIS A 96 1.92 -2.46 9.37
N MET A 97 3.13 -1.96 9.63
CA MET A 97 3.84 -2.08 10.90
C MET A 97 3.18 -1.33 12.05
N GLY A 98 2.29 -0.38 11.77
CA GLY A 98 1.39 0.20 12.78
C GLY A 98 0.57 -0.86 13.54
N TYR A 99 0.24 -2.01 12.93
CA TYR A 99 -0.45 -3.09 13.63
C TYR A 99 0.33 -3.60 14.85
N PRO A 100 1.56 -4.12 14.73
CA PRO A 100 2.30 -4.63 15.88
C PRO A 100 2.97 -3.52 16.71
N GLU A 101 3.35 -2.39 16.11
CA GLU A 101 4.07 -1.31 16.80
C GLU A 101 3.16 -0.34 17.57
N MET A 102 1.94 -0.10 17.10
CA MET A 102 0.99 0.83 17.74
C MET A 102 -0.19 0.11 18.38
N VAL A 103 -0.84 -0.80 17.65
CA VAL A 103 -2.10 -1.42 18.09
C VAL A 103 -1.84 -2.70 18.89
N GLY A 104 -0.69 -3.33 18.71
CA GLY A 104 -0.32 -4.59 19.35
C GLY A 104 -0.90 -5.84 18.68
N ILE A 105 -1.28 -5.75 17.41
CA ILE A 105 -1.87 -6.85 16.63
C ILE A 105 -0.85 -7.35 15.60
N PRO A 106 -0.70 -8.67 15.39
CA PRO A 106 -1.24 -9.74 16.22
C PRO A 106 -0.52 -9.86 17.57
N LYS A 107 0.70 -9.32 17.70
CA LYS A 107 1.45 -9.25 18.95
C LYS A 107 2.13 -7.89 19.08
N PRO A 108 2.14 -7.29 20.28
CA PRO A 108 2.85 -6.04 20.51
C PRO A 108 4.36 -6.24 20.41
N ILE A 109 5.03 -5.28 19.79
CA ILE A 109 6.50 -5.18 19.75
C ILE A 109 6.92 -3.79 20.18
N ASP A 110 8.14 -3.64 20.67
CA ASP A 110 8.68 -2.32 20.98
C ASP A 110 8.74 -1.48 19.68
N PRO A 111 8.03 -0.35 19.60
CA PRO A 111 8.01 0.48 18.41
C PRO A 111 9.30 1.30 18.23
N HIS A 112 10.18 1.34 19.24
CA HIS A 112 11.42 2.10 19.25
C HIS A 112 12.67 1.24 19.01
N GLU A 113 12.54 -0.09 19.03
CA GLU A 113 13.60 -1.03 18.68
C GLU A 113 13.88 -0.98 17.16
N THR A 114 15.15 -1.11 16.77
CA THR A 114 15.59 -1.19 15.37
C THR A 114 16.01 -2.59 14.98
N LYS A 115 16.55 -3.37 15.93
CA LYS A 115 17.05 -4.72 15.67
C LYS A 115 15.91 -5.68 15.30
N GLY A 116 16.07 -6.46 14.24
CA GLY A 116 15.08 -7.41 13.76
C GLY A 116 13.94 -6.78 12.95
N LYS A 117 13.84 -5.44 12.90
CA LYS A 117 12.80 -4.75 12.12
C LYS A 117 13.02 -4.92 10.63
N GLY A 118 14.26 -4.99 10.16
CA GLY A 118 14.57 -5.26 8.75
C GLY A 118 13.98 -6.60 8.30
N LYS A 119 14.22 -7.66 9.07
CA LYS A 119 13.66 -8.98 8.79
C LYS A 119 12.13 -8.98 8.83
N LEU A 120 11.55 -8.33 9.84
CA LEU A 120 10.10 -8.31 10.03
C LEU A 120 9.39 -7.54 8.90
N VAL A 121 9.88 -6.35 8.54
CA VAL A 121 9.33 -5.55 7.45
C VAL A 121 9.47 -6.28 6.11
N LYS A 122 10.59 -6.97 5.87
CA LYS A 122 10.77 -7.85 4.69
C LYS A 122 9.67 -8.90 4.60
N PHE A 123 9.43 -9.63 5.70
CA PHE A 123 8.40 -10.67 5.75
C PHE A 123 6.99 -10.09 5.52
N TRP A 124 6.68 -8.96 6.18
CA TRP A 124 5.38 -8.32 6.03
C TRP A 124 5.14 -7.81 4.62
N HIS A 125 6.14 -7.24 3.96
CA HIS A 125 6.04 -6.86 2.54
C HIS A 125 5.64 -8.05 1.65
N GLU A 126 6.18 -9.25 1.91
CA GLU A 126 5.90 -10.45 1.10
C GLU A 126 4.47 -10.92 1.30
N VAL A 127 4.02 -11.01 2.55
CA VAL A 127 2.64 -11.41 2.88
C VAL A 127 1.64 -10.39 2.34
N PHE A 128 1.93 -9.11 2.48
CA PHE A 128 1.04 -8.06 1.98
C PHE A 128 0.99 -8.03 0.46
N SER A 129 2.10 -8.32 -0.22
CA SER A 129 2.07 -8.53 -1.67
C SER A 129 1.27 -9.75 -2.10
N ILE A 130 1.24 -10.82 -1.29
CA ILE A 130 0.37 -11.98 -1.54
C ILE A 130 -1.10 -11.58 -1.40
N ILE A 131 -1.43 -10.79 -0.37
CA ILE A 131 -2.80 -10.27 -0.16
C ILE A 131 -3.25 -9.43 -1.35
N ASP A 132 -2.42 -8.49 -1.80
CA ASP A 132 -2.70 -7.65 -2.97
C ASP A 132 -2.87 -8.49 -4.24
N SER A 133 -1.96 -9.43 -4.51
CA SER A 133 -2.03 -10.31 -5.68
C SER A 133 -3.21 -11.28 -5.65
N ALA A 134 -3.68 -11.68 -4.47
CA ALA A 134 -4.89 -12.49 -4.31
C ALA A 134 -6.19 -11.68 -4.50
N GLY A 135 -6.10 -10.35 -4.66
CA GLY A 135 -7.25 -9.45 -4.76
C GLY A 135 -8.04 -9.33 -3.47
N LEU A 136 -7.42 -9.62 -2.32
CA LEU A 136 -8.09 -9.63 -1.02
C LEU A 136 -7.93 -8.28 -0.32
N CYS A 137 -9.01 -7.81 0.31
CA CYS A 137 -8.92 -6.62 1.16
C CYS A 137 -7.99 -6.87 2.35
N ILE A 138 -7.00 -5.99 2.51
CA ILE A 138 -6.01 -6.01 3.59
C ILE A 138 -6.62 -6.13 4.99
N PHE A 139 -7.75 -5.46 5.23
CA PHE A 139 -8.41 -5.45 6.54
C PHE A 139 -9.06 -6.78 6.89
N PHE A 140 -9.55 -7.51 5.87
CA PHE A 140 -10.10 -8.83 6.04
C PHE A 140 -8.98 -9.86 6.13
N ALA A 141 -8.03 -9.82 5.20
CA ALA A 141 -6.95 -10.79 5.10
C ALA A 141 -6.02 -10.77 6.32
N ALA A 142 -5.51 -9.61 6.71
CA ALA A 142 -4.54 -9.49 7.82
C ALA A 142 -5.15 -9.84 9.19
N ARG A 143 -6.48 -9.86 9.33
CA ARG A 143 -7.16 -10.21 10.59
C ARG A 143 -7.64 -11.65 10.65
N ASN A 144 -8.05 -12.22 9.51
CA ASN A 144 -8.77 -13.49 9.49
C ASN A 144 -8.01 -14.60 8.76
N LEU A 145 -7.08 -14.26 7.86
CA LEU A 145 -6.51 -15.21 6.91
C LEU A 145 -5.02 -15.51 7.10
N VAL A 146 -4.39 -14.79 8.01
CA VAL A 146 -2.98 -14.97 8.38
C VAL A 146 -2.88 -15.48 9.82
N ARG A 147 -1.76 -16.11 10.18
CA ARG A 147 -1.56 -16.56 11.56
C ARG A 147 -1.50 -15.40 12.56
N PRO A 148 -1.96 -15.59 13.81
CA PRO A 148 -1.90 -14.58 14.86
C PRO A 148 -0.52 -14.49 15.54
N GLU A 149 0.56 -14.53 14.75
CA GLU A 149 1.95 -14.31 15.19
C GLU A 149 2.61 -13.20 14.36
N LEU A 150 3.79 -12.72 14.79
CA LEU A 150 4.53 -11.70 14.03
C LEU A 150 4.91 -12.17 12.62
N GLU A 151 5.18 -13.47 12.49
CA GLU A 151 5.32 -14.15 11.21
C GLU A 151 3.90 -14.56 10.74
N ILE A 152 3.16 -13.56 10.26
CA ILE A 152 1.79 -13.64 9.71
C ILE A 152 1.68 -14.54 8.45
N TYR A 153 2.06 -15.82 8.55
CA TYR A 153 1.96 -16.75 7.43
C TYR A 153 0.53 -16.82 6.88
N PRO A 154 0.33 -16.81 5.55
CA PRO A 154 -0.98 -16.68 4.93
C PRO A 154 -1.67 -18.03 4.69
N ASP A 155 -1.78 -18.90 5.69
CA ASP A 155 -2.28 -20.29 5.50
C ASP A 155 -3.68 -20.34 4.91
N ARG A 156 -4.59 -19.46 5.35
CA ARG A 156 -5.96 -19.47 4.83
C ARG A 156 -6.05 -18.88 3.42
N ILE A 157 -5.16 -17.96 3.08
CA ILE A 157 -5.08 -17.46 1.70
C ILE A 157 -4.62 -18.60 0.78
N LEU A 158 -3.65 -19.42 1.22
CA LEU A 158 -3.24 -20.62 0.51
C LEU A 158 -4.40 -21.59 0.31
N ASP A 159 -5.15 -21.89 1.39
CA ASP A 159 -6.35 -22.74 1.33
C ASP A 159 -7.35 -22.22 0.28
N TYR A 160 -7.63 -20.91 0.28
CA TYR A 160 -8.54 -20.30 -0.70
C TYR A 160 -8.03 -20.37 -2.13
N LEU A 161 -6.77 -20.02 -2.37
CA LEU A 161 -6.18 -20.06 -3.71
C LEU A 161 -6.24 -21.48 -4.28
N ASN A 162 -5.88 -22.49 -3.48
CA ASN A 162 -5.94 -23.88 -3.92
C ASN A 162 -7.37 -24.37 -4.14
N ALA A 163 -8.31 -24.00 -3.28
CA ALA A 163 -9.72 -24.37 -3.43
C ALA A 163 -10.36 -23.78 -4.71
N VAL A 164 -9.99 -22.55 -5.07
CA VAL A 164 -10.55 -21.86 -6.25
C VAL A 164 -9.85 -22.26 -7.54
N THR A 165 -8.53 -22.40 -7.53
CA THR A 165 -7.73 -22.61 -8.75
C THR A 165 -7.43 -24.08 -9.05
N GLY A 166 -7.45 -24.95 -8.03
CA GLY A 166 -6.99 -26.33 -8.15
C GLY A 166 -5.49 -26.49 -8.40
N ALA A 167 -4.69 -25.44 -8.19
CA ALA A 167 -3.26 -25.42 -8.54
C ALA A 167 -2.33 -26.09 -7.51
N GLU A 168 -2.86 -26.51 -6.36
CA GLU A 168 -2.14 -27.25 -5.31
C GLU A 168 -0.81 -26.60 -4.87
N TYR A 169 -0.78 -25.27 -4.77
CA TYR A 169 0.38 -24.53 -4.27
C TYR A 169 0.77 -24.98 -2.86
N SER A 170 2.07 -25.00 -2.60
CA SER A 170 2.64 -25.09 -1.25
C SER A 170 2.82 -23.71 -0.62
N MET A 171 2.99 -23.67 0.71
CA MET A 171 3.31 -22.43 1.43
C MET A 171 4.64 -21.82 0.98
N GLU A 172 5.64 -22.68 0.68
CA GLU A 172 6.94 -22.22 0.18
C GLU A 172 6.80 -21.50 -1.17
N GLU A 173 6.04 -22.08 -2.10
CA GLU A 173 5.79 -21.47 -3.40
C GLU A 173 5.04 -20.14 -3.29
N LEU A 174 4.04 -20.08 -2.39
CA LEU A 174 3.26 -18.85 -2.16
C LEU A 174 4.15 -17.73 -1.59
N MET A 175 4.93 -18.03 -0.55
CA MET A 175 5.87 -17.06 0.04
C MET A 175 6.94 -16.61 -0.98
N LYS A 176 7.46 -17.54 -1.78
CA LYS A 176 8.42 -17.25 -2.85
C LYS A 176 7.79 -16.38 -3.95
N ALA A 177 6.49 -16.53 -4.22
CA ALA A 177 5.77 -15.66 -5.14
C ALA A 177 5.66 -14.22 -4.59
N GLY A 178 5.35 -14.04 -3.30
CA GLY A 178 5.39 -12.72 -2.64
C GLY A 178 6.77 -12.06 -2.73
N GLU A 179 7.84 -12.81 -2.43
CA GLU A 179 9.22 -12.32 -2.55
C GLU A 179 9.60 -11.96 -3.99
N ARG A 180 9.17 -12.78 -4.97
CA ARG A 180 9.37 -12.52 -6.40
C ARG A 180 8.72 -11.21 -6.83
N THR A 181 7.48 -10.96 -6.42
CA THR A 181 6.75 -9.72 -6.77
C THR A 181 7.49 -8.48 -6.27
N LEU A 182 7.90 -8.46 -5.00
CA LEU A 182 8.66 -7.34 -4.44
C LEU A 182 10.00 -7.10 -5.15
N ASN A 183 10.71 -8.17 -5.52
CA ASN A 183 11.96 -8.04 -6.25
C ASN A 183 11.75 -7.59 -7.70
N ALA A 184 10.65 -7.99 -8.35
CA ALA A 184 10.30 -7.51 -9.68
C ALA A 184 9.98 -6.00 -9.66
N GLU A 185 9.22 -5.54 -8.67
CA GLU A 185 8.95 -4.11 -8.43
C GLU A 185 10.26 -3.35 -8.15
N ARG A 186 11.14 -3.91 -7.32
CA ARG A 186 12.45 -3.28 -7.07
C ARG A 186 13.29 -3.20 -8.34
N LEU A 187 13.31 -4.24 -9.18
CA LEU A 187 14.02 -4.19 -10.45
C LEU A 187 13.47 -3.11 -11.39
N PHE A 188 12.16 -2.89 -11.39
CA PHE A 188 11.57 -1.78 -12.13
C PHE A 188 12.13 -0.44 -11.63
N LEU A 189 12.15 -0.21 -10.32
CA LEU A 189 12.71 1.00 -9.73
C LEU A 189 14.21 1.16 -10.01
N VAL A 190 15.00 0.10 -9.88
CA VAL A 190 16.45 0.13 -10.18
C VAL A 190 16.69 0.50 -11.64
N ARG A 191 15.88 -0.01 -12.58
CA ARG A 191 15.94 0.39 -14.00
C ARG A 191 15.56 1.85 -14.21
N ALA A 192 14.69 2.40 -13.37
CA ALA A 192 14.37 3.82 -13.32
C ALA A 192 15.42 4.68 -12.58
N GLY A 193 16.53 4.08 -12.11
CA GLY A 193 17.65 4.79 -11.49
C GLY A 193 17.58 4.90 -9.96
N PHE A 194 16.64 4.22 -9.31
CA PHE A 194 16.51 4.20 -7.86
C PHE A 194 17.57 3.30 -7.21
N SER A 195 18.08 3.72 -6.06
CA SER A 195 18.99 2.93 -5.23
C SER A 195 18.81 3.25 -3.74
N ARG A 196 19.74 2.79 -2.90
CA ARG A 196 19.79 3.09 -1.46
C ARG A 196 19.59 4.58 -1.13
N LYS A 197 20.07 5.49 -1.98
CA LYS A 197 19.97 6.95 -1.77
C LYS A 197 18.51 7.42 -1.77
N ASP A 198 17.64 6.72 -2.50
CA ASP A 198 16.23 7.05 -2.67
C ASP A 198 15.36 6.36 -1.60
N ASP A 199 15.89 5.32 -0.96
CA ASP A 199 15.29 4.68 0.21
C ASP A 199 15.54 5.53 1.47
N THR A 200 14.86 6.67 1.54
CA THR A 200 15.05 7.72 2.54
C THR A 200 13.72 8.31 3.03
N LEU A 201 13.79 9.13 4.07
CA LEU A 201 12.68 9.86 4.66
C LEU A 201 13.01 11.36 4.73
N PRO A 202 12.00 12.23 4.94
CA PRO A 202 12.25 13.66 5.16
C PRO A 202 13.26 13.90 6.26
N ARG A 203 14.20 14.84 6.03
CA ARG A 203 15.29 15.15 6.97
C ARG A 203 14.78 15.39 8.39
N ARG A 204 13.64 16.07 8.52
CA ARG A 204 12.94 16.28 9.80
C ARG A 204 12.68 14.98 10.57
N LEU A 205 12.34 13.88 9.90
CA LEU A 205 12.02 12.61 10.55
C LEU A 205 13.27 11.85 11.00
N THR A 206 14.41 12.08 10.37
CA THR A 206 15.68 11.40 10.66
C THR A 206 16.63 12.23 11.54
N HIS A 207 16.46 13.55 11.61
CA HIS A 207 17.39 14.46 12.31
C HIS A 207 16.73 15.35 13.38
N GLU A 208 15.44 15.67 13.26
CA GLU A 208 14.77 16.55 14.22
C GLU A 208 13.96 15.74 15.24
N LEU A 209 14.39 15.87 16.50
CA LEU A 209 13.76 15.20 17.63
C LEU A 209 12.26 15.54 17.69
N HIS A 210 11.44 14.52 17.88
CA HIS A 210 10.04 14.74 18.20
C HIS A 210 9.92 15.54 19.51
N THR A 211 9.05 16.53 19.54
CA THR A 211 9.03 17.56 20.60
C THR A 211 8.23 17.15 21.83
N SER A 212 7.25 16.25 21.70
CA SER A 212 6.34 15.86 22.78
C SER A 212 5.79 14.43 22.63
N GLY A 213 5.02 13.97 23.62
CA GLY A 213 4.35 12.67 23.61
C GLY A 213 5.28 11.47 23.81
N PRO A 214 4.76 10.23 23.62
CA PRO A 214 5.53 8.99 23.84
C PRO A 214 6.81 8.88 23.00
N SER A 215 6.86 9.60 21.87
CA SER A 215 8.01 9.62 20.96
C SER A 215 8.97 10.79 21.20
N ALA A 216 8.75 11.62 22.23
CA ALA A 216 9.58 12.78 22.52
C ALA A 216 11.08 12.41 22.60
N GLY A 217 11.93 13.24 21.99
CA GLY A 217 13.38 13.00 21.97
C GLY A 217 13.81 11.89 21.01
N ARG A 218 12.98 11.49 20.05
CA ARG A 218 13.30 10.42 19.08
C ARG A 218 13.29 10.90 17.64
N VAL A 219 14.06 10.19 16.82
CA VAL A 219 14.11 10.26 15.36
C VAL A 219 14.00 8.84 14.79
N VAL A 220 13.75 8.71 13.49
CA VAL A 220 13.83 7.43 12.78
C VAL A 220 15.30 7.08 12.56
N ARG A 221 15.73 5.93 13.06
CA ARG A 221 17.10 5.41 12.92
C ARG A 221 17.19 4.50 11.69
N LEU A 222 16.94 5.10 10.52
CA LEU A 222 16.69 4.37 9.28
C LEU A 222 17.89 3.53 8.80
N GLU A 223 19.09 4.10 8.86
CA GLU A 223 20.30 3.44 8.36
C GLU A 223 20.64 2.15 9.13
N GLU A 224 20.36 2.11 10.44
CA GLU A 224 20.53 0.90 11.26
C GLU A 224 19.69 -0.29 10.74
N MET A 225 18.49 0.01 10.22
CA MET A 225 17.53 -1.00 9.79
C MET A 225 17.70 -1.38 8.31
N LYS A 226 18.13 -0.44 7.46
CA LYS A 226 18.32 -0.67 6.01
C LYS A 226 19.34 -1.78 5.73
N ASP A 227 20.44 -1.81 6.46
CA ASP A 227 21.48 -2.82 6.27
C ASP A 227 20.98 -4.23 6.60
N GLU A 228 20.19 -4.37 7.67
CA GLU A 228 19.52 -5.63 7.99
C GLU A 228 18.51 -6.00 6.89
N TYR A 229 17.66 -5.05 6.51
CA TYR A 229 16.63 -5.26 5.48
C TYR A 229 17.22 -5.73 4.14
N TYR A 230 18.28 -5.07 3.64
CA TYR A 230 18.92 -5.46 2.39
C TYR A 230 19.58 -6.84 2.48
N ARG A 231 20.27 -7.13 3.60
CA ARG A 231 20.87 -8.45 3.83
C ARG A 231 19.83 -9.56 3.84
N GLU A 232 18.71 -9.36 4.55
CA GLU A 232 17.61 -10.34 4.62
C GLU A 232 16.91 -10.54 3.26
N ARG A 233 16.90 -9.51 2.40
CA ARG A 233 16.39 -9.63 1.02
C ARG A 233 17.38 -10.25 0.04
N GLY A 234 18.65 -10.39 0.40
CA GLY A 234 19.70 -10.79 -0.54
C GLY A 234 20.02 -9.70 -1.58
N TRP A 235 19.91 -8.45 -1.17
CA TRP A 235 20.32 -7.27 -1.94
C TRP A 235 21.75 -6.87 -1.56
N ASP A 236 22.41 -6.12 -2.43
CA ASP A 236 23.70 -5.51 -2.12
C ASP A 236 23.55 -4.25 -1.25
N GLU A 237 24.68 -3.64 -0.89
CA GLU A 237 24.72 -2.43 -0.07
C GLU A 237 24.03 -1.22 -0.73
N ASN A 238 23.88 -1.22 -2.05
CA ASN A 238 23.19 -0.18 -2.81
C ASN A 238 21.66 -0.44 -2.90
N GLY A 239 21.17 -1.49 -2.23
CA GLY A 239 19.76 -1.88 -2.25
C GLY A 239 19.34 -2.47 -3.59
N ILE A 240 20.27 -3.09 -4.32
CA ILE A 240 20.01 -3.73 -5.62
C ILE A 240 19.95 -5.26 -5.41
N PRO A 241 18.92 -5.95 -5.92
CA PRO A 241 18.86 -7.41 -5.86
C PRO A 241 20.09 -8.07 -6.50
N THR A 242 20.75 -8.97 -5.77
CA THR A 242 21.94 -9.66 -6.28
C THR A 242 21.58 -10.67 -7.38
N ASP A 243 22.52 -10.94 -8.28
CA ASP A 243 22.37 -11.95 -9.34
C ASP A 243 21.95 -13.33 -8.81
N ARG A 244 22.48 -13.71 -7.63
CA ARG A 244 22.10 -14.96 -6.95
C ARG A 244 20.61 -14.96 -6.62
N LYS A 245 20.12 -13.88 -5.99
CA LYS A 245 18.71 -13.72 -5.60
C LYS A 245 17.79 -13.67 -6.81
N LEU A 246 18.20 -12.99 -7.89
CA LEU A 246 17.41 -12.92 -9.12
C LEU A 246 17.25 -14.30 -9.79
N LYS A 247 18.31 -15.10 -9.87
CA LYS A 247 18.24 -16.47 -10.37
C LYS A 247 17.37 -17.36 -9.47
N GLU A 248 17.53 -17.25 -8.16
CA GLU A 248 16.73 -17.99 -7.16
C GLU A 248 15.22 -17.74 -7.34
N LEU A 249 14.84 -16.51 -7.67
CA LEU A 249 13.45 -16.08 -7.89
C LEU A 249 12.96 -16.27 -9.32
N GLY A 250 13.82 -16.66 -10.28
CA GLY A 250 13.44 -16.81 -11.69
C GLY A 250 13.19 -15.48 -12.40
N LEU A 251 13.94 -14.44 -12.03
CA LEU A 251 13.88 -13.08 -12.61
C LEU A 251 15.09 -12.77 -13.51
N LYS A 252 15.93 -13.77 -13.80
CA LYS A 252 17.13 -13.67 -14.66
C LYS A 252 17.41 -15.00 -15.33
#